data_AF-A0A7V2Q7T3-F1
#
_entry.id   AF-A0A7V2Q7T3-F1
#
_cell.length_a   1.000
_cell.length_b   1.000
_cell.length_c   1.000
_cell.angle_alpha   90.00
_cell.angle_beta   90.00
_cell.angle_gamma   90.00
#
_symmetry.space_group_name_H-M   'P 1'
#
loop_
_entity.id
_entity.type
_entity.pdbx_description
1 polymer ?
#
loop_
_entity_poly.entity_id
_entity_poly.type
_entity_poly.pdbx_seq_one_letter_code
_entity_poly.pdbx_strand_id
1 'polypeptide(L)'
;MDIQHEKLAPTLVATVRRTVEQRAEIKDMLNELAREIPKEIIAGDPFCIFNFITSVQDGHDVELGFPVSREIETDSLKTRVLPEIHVLSIIHRGEAEKLGETYGKLYGYAGEHGIISDEFCREVYPFDAAQGKLGTGIQVQFVIHRWNDLLAKNLDRVLGKEGQQIVMQGSANLSIESSVDDRFQWVRGMVERLNGLADEHQKYDVLSSCAHVFPADQIAKLETVYQETKTRTNDAMQAVDAVLEFMGSDPGWGGNLPIREGHVIYSTKAPRDPKGYENAQDDLERRKAYCFCPLVRNHIGQGMPTTFCYCGAGWFRQQWEGAIGRPVTVEIVKSVLKGDDACQFALQLPHDL
;
A
#
# COMPACT_ATOMS: atom_id res chain seq x y z
N MET A 1 -3.04 3.79 26.96
CA MET A 1 -2.81 3.09 25.68
C MET A 1 -1.46 3.58 25.18
N ASP A 2 -0.53 2.68 24.87
CA ASP A 2 0.86 3.05 24.53
C ASP A 2 1.06 3.36 23.03
N ILE A 3 -0.04 3.35 22.25
CA ILE A 3 -0.04 3.66 20.83
C ILE A 3 -0.25 5.16 20.66
N GLN A 4 0.61 5.79 19.86
CA GLN A 4 0.57 7.22 19.57
C GLN A 4 0.27 7.44 18.08
N HIS A 5 -0.50 8.48 17.76
CA HIS A 5 -0.68 8.94 16.40
C HIS A 5 0.23 10.15 16.16
N GLU A 6 1.11 10.05 15.16
CA GLU A 6 2.11 11.07 14.86
C GLU A 6 2.03 11.48 13.39
N LYS A 7 2.20 12.78 13.16
CA LYS A 7 2.32 13.37 11.83
C LYS A 7 3.78 13.78 11.61
N LEU A 8 4.49 13.00 10.80
CA LEU A 8 5.89 13.23 10.48
C LEU A 8 5.97 14.20 9.30
N ALA A 9 6.69 15.30 9.48
CA ALA A 9 6.92 16.28 8.43
C ALA A 9 7.78 15.70 7.29
N PRO A 10 7.69 16.25 6.07
CA PRO A 10 8.64 15.92 5.02
C PRO A 10 10.07 16.08 5.52
N THR A 11 10.88 15.04 5.34
CA THR A 11 12.21 14.94 5.96
C THR A 11 13.24 14.57 4.90
N LEU A 12 14.34 15.31 4.85
CA LEU A 12 15.50 14.92 4.05
C LEU A 12 16.20 13.74 4.74
N VAL A 13 16.38 12.66 4.01
CA VAL A 13 17.00 11.44 4.51
C VAL A 13 18.14 11.02 3.61
N ALA A 14 19.18 10.45 4.18
CA ALA A 14 20.21 9.70 3.46
C ALA A 14 19.89 8.22 3.61
N THR A 15 19.64 7.53 2.50
CA THR A 15 19.17 6.15 2.51
C THR A 15 19.92 5.24 1.55
N VAL A 16 19.81 3.95 1.84
CA VAL A 16 20.30 2.85 1.01
C VAL A 16 19.28 1.71 1.05
N ARG A 17 19.02 1.10 -0.11
CA ARG A 17 18.18 -0.09 -0.22
C ARG A 17 19.05 -1.34 -0.28
N ARG A 18 18.70 -2.36 0.49
CA ARG A 18 19.44 -3.61 0.65
C ARG A 18 18.48 -4.77 0.90
N THR A 19 18.93 -5.97 0.57
CA THR A 19 18.34 -7.20 1.09
C THR A 19 19.03 -7.57 2.39
N VAL A 20 18.26 -7.92 3.41
CA VAL A 20 18.75 -8.36 4.72
C VAL A 20 18.23 -9.77 4.98
N GLU A 21 19.12 -10.73 5.24
CA GLU A 21 18.72 -12.11 5.50
C GLU A 21 18.03 -12.22 6.86
N GLN A 22 18.66 -11.68 7.90
CA GLN A 22 18.14 -11.72 9.25
C GLN A 22 17.96 -10.31 9.82
N ARG A 23 16.79 -10.08 10.41
CA ARG A 23 16.45 -8.81 11.05
C ARG A 23 17.46 -8.34 12.11
N ALA A 24 18.20 -9.26 12.72
CA ALA A 24 19.25 -8.95 13.68
C ALA A 24 20.38 -8.09 13.07
N GLU A 25 20.64 -8.21 11.77
CA GLU A 25 21.70 -7.50 11.04
C GLU A 25 21.42 -6.00 10.90
N ILE A 26 20.15 -5.58 10.99
CA ILE A 26 19.72 -4.18 10.77
C ILE A 26 20.49 -3.22 11.68
N LYS A 27 20.69 -3.58 12.95
CA LYS A 27 21.41 -2.71 13.90
C LYS A 27 22.88 -2.54 13.52
N ASP A 28 23.51 -3.60 13.05
CA ASP A 28 24.92 -3.55 12.63
C ASP A 28 25.06 -2.70 11.36
N MET A 29 24.16 -2.89 10.39
CA MET A 29 24.13 -2.06 9.18
C MET A 29 23.89 -0.58 9.48
N LEU A 30 22.96 -0.25 10.40
CA LEU A 30 22.74 1.14 10.82
C LEU A 30 23.98 1.72 11.51
N ASN A 31 24.71 0.94 12.32
CA ASN A 31 25.97 1.37 12.93
C ASN A 31 27.07 1.61 11.88
N GLU A 32 27.09 0.85 10.79
CA GLU A 32 28.02 1.05 9.68
C GLU A 32 27.70 2.34 8.92
N LEU A 33 26.44 2.52 8.52
CA LEU A 33 25.98 3.72 7.82
C LEU A 33 26.19 4.99 8.65
N ALA A 34 26.01 4.92 9.97
CA ALA A 34 26.29 6.04 10.88
C ALA A 34 27.75 6.55 10.80
N ARG A 35 28.71 5.71 10.38
CA ARG A 35 30.12 6.10 10.23
C ARG A 35 30.40 6.81 8.91
N GLU A 36 29.55 6.60 7.90
CA GLU A 36 29.65 7.27 6.60
C GLU A 36 29.07 8.69 6.63
N ILE A 37 28.15 8.95 7.56
CA ILE A 37 27.45 10.24 7.68
C ILE A 37 28.20 11.13 8.69
N PRO A 38 28.57 12.37 8.32
CA PRO A 38 29.12 13.33 9.28
C PRO A 38 28.18 13.54 10.47
N LYS A 39 28.69 13.39 11.70
CA LYS A 39 27.84 13.40 12.91
C LYS A 39 27.02 14.68 13.06
N GLU A 40 27.58 15.81 12.65
CA GLU A 40 26.97 17.13 12.74
C GLU A 40 25.77 17.32 11.80
N ILE A 41 25.58 16.44 10.82
CA ILE A 41 24.45 16.52 9.90
C ILE A 41 23.32 15.54 10.22
N ILE A 42 23.56 14.53 11.07
CA ILE A 42 22.52 13.58 11.51
C ILE A 42 21.47 14.35 12.30
N ALA A 43 20.25 14.38 11.78
CA ALA A 43 19.17 15.23 12.27
C ALA A 43 18.08 14.46 13.05
N GLY A 44 18.25 13.16 13.24
CA GLY A 44 17.30 12.34 13.97
C GLY A 44 17.69 10.86 14.01
N ASP A 45 16.78 10.06 14.57
CA ASP A 45 16.96 8.63 14.73
C ASP A 45 16.95 7.91 13.36
N PRO A 46 17.85 6.93 13.14
CA PRO A 46 17.80 6.08 11.97
C PRO A 46 16.53 5.26 11.91
N PHE A 47 16.21 4.85 10.68
CA PHE A 47 15.03 4.05 10.40
C PHE A 47 15.34 2.91 9.44
N CYS A 48 14.43 1.95 9.43
CA CYS A 48 14.35 0.86 8.47
C CYS A 48 12.92 0.82 7.92
N ILE A 49 12.75 0.92 6.61
CA ILE A 49 11.49 0.67 5.91
C ILE A 49 11.52 -0.74 5.35
N PHE A 50 10.51 -1.55 5.63
CA PHE A 50 10.37 -2.89 5.07
C PHE A 50 9.37 -2.84 3.91
N ASN A 51 9.84 -3.20 2.71
CA ASN A 51 8.99 -3.24 1.52
C ASN A 51 8.38 -4.63 1.39
N PHE A 52 7.04 -4.72 1.32
CA PHE A 52 6.35 -6.00 1.24
C PHE A 52 6.12 -6.48 -0.19
N ILE A 53 6.05 -5.55 -1.15
CA ILE A 53 5.81 -5.85 -2.56
C ILE A 53 7.14 -5.68 -3.30
N THR A 54 7.88 -6.79 -3.41
CA THR A 54 9.25 -6.81 -3.90
C THR A 54 9.59 -8.12 -4.61
N SER A 55 10.61 -8.11 -5.48
CA SER A 55 11.14 -9.31 -6.13
C SER A 55 12.23 -10.00 -5.30
N VAL A 56 12.42 -9.60 -4.04
CA VAL A 56 13.28 -10.30 -3.09
C VAL A 56 12.56 -11.55 -2.59
N GLN A 57 13.11 -12.72 -2.89
CA GLN A 57 12.53 -14.01 -2.51
C GLN A 57 12.93 -14.44 -1.08
N ASP A 58 14.22 -14.30 -0.74
CA ASP A 58 14.78 -14.68 0.55
C ASP A 58 15.21 -13.44 1.33
N GLY A 59 14.87 -13.39 2.61
CA GLY A 59 15.16 -12.27 3.49
C GLY A 59 14.13 -11.13 3.40
N HIS A 60 14.59 -9.91 3.67
CA HIS A 60 13.80 -8.69 3.74
C HIS A 60 14.36 -7.63 2.81
N ASP A 61 13.51 -7.07 1.93
CA ASP A 61 13.84 -5.88 1.18
C ASP A 61 13.64 -4.64 2.04
N VAL A 62 14.74 -4.00 2.42
CA VAL A 62 14.72 -2.88 3.34
C VAL A 62 15.37 -1.64 2.77
N GLU A 63 14.84 -0.48 3.15
CA GLU A 63 15.51 0.80 3.00
C GLU A 63 15.93 1.31 4.38
N LEU A 64 17.24 1.41 4.57
CA LEU A 64 17.89 1.87 5.80
C LEU A 64 18.32 3.32 5.60
N GLY A 65 18.24 4.14 6.65
CA GLY A 65 18.77 5.49 6.54
C GLY A 65 18.63 6.34 7.78
N PHE A 66 19.10 7.58 7.64
CA PHE A 66 19.10 8.60 8.68
C PHE A 66 18.46 9.88 8.17
N PRO A 67 17.65 10.58 8.99
CA PRO A 67 17.35 11.99 8.77
C PRO A 67 18.65 12.80 8.75
N VAL A 68 18.80 13.68 7.75
CA VAL A 68 19.97 14.54 7.59
C VAL A 68 19.55 16.00 7.35
N SER A 69 20.36 16.94 7.82
CA SER A 69 20.09 18.38 7.69
C SER A 69 20.48 18.98 6.34
N ARG A 70 21.26 18.26 5.52
CA ARG A 70 21.67 18.66 4.17
C ARG A 70 21.96 17.43 3.30
N GLU A 71 22.00 17.65 1.99
CA GLU A 71 22.30 16.60 1.02
C GLU A 71 23.69 16.00 1.22
N ILE A 72 23.78 14.69 1.02
CA ILE A 72 25.03 13.94 0.95
C ILE A 72 24.90 12.88 -0.14
N GLU A 73 26.03 12.57 -0.74
CA GLU A 73 26.17 11.42 -1.61
C GLU A 73 27.47 10.72 -1.21
N THR A 74 27.36 9.44 -0.83
CA THR A 74 28.50 8.56 -0.62
C THR A 74 28.43 7.43 -1.64
N ASP A 75 29.41 6.53 -1.64
CA ASP A 75 29.37 5.34 -2.48
C ASP A 75 28.12 4.47 -2.20
N SER A 76 27.55 4.56 -0.99
CA SER A 76 26.44 3.72 -0.56
C SER A 76 25.12 4.50 -0.36
N LEU A 77 25.17 5.74 0.11
CA LEU A 77 24.02 6.53 0.52
C LEU A 77 23.65 7.58 -0.51
N LYS A 78 22.34 7.72 -0.75
CA LYS A 78 21.75 8.80 -1.56
C LYS A 78 20.76 9.59 -0.73
N THR A 79 20.74 10.90 -0.90
CA THR A 79 19.70 11.73 -0.27
C THR A 79 18.43 11.82 -1.08
N ARG A 80 17.30 11.75 -0.39
CA ARG A 80 15.96 12.02 -0.93
C ARG A 80 15.06 12.59 0.14
N VAL A 81 13.92 13.16 -0.26
CA VAL A 81 12.90 13.62 0.67
C VAL A 81 11.88 12.50 0.90
N LEU A 82 11.72 12.07 2.14
CA LEU A 82 10.50 11.36 2.54
C LEU A 82 9.35 12.37 2.58
N PRO A 83 8.18 12.06 1.98
CA PRO A 83 7.03 12.94 2.07
C PRO A 83 6.52 13.01 3.52
N GLU A 84 5.47 13.81 3.74
CA GLU A 84 4.74 13.77 5.00
C GLU A 84 4.12 12.38 5.22
N ILE A 85 4.38 11.76 6.37
CA ILE A 85 3.87 10.42 6.72
C ILE A 85 3.05 10.52 8.00
N HIS A 86 1.90 9.85 8.04
CA HIS A 86 1.08 9.72 9.24
C HIS A 86 1.27 8.31 9.76
N VAL A 87 1.57 8.16 11.06
CA VAL A 87 1.88 6.85 11.65
C VAL A 87 1.10 6.63 12.93
N LEU A 88 0.73 5.37 13.17
CA LEU A 88 0.54 4.89 14.54
C LEU A 88 1.86 4.29 15.01
N SER A 89 2.31 4.61 16.21
CA SER A 89 3.59 4.13 16.72
C SER A 89 3.48 3.52 18.12
N ILE A 90 4.33 2.53 18.38
CA ILE A 90 4.48 1.92 19.71
C ILE A 90 5.95 1.56 19.92
N ILE A 91 6.45 1.76 21.15
CA ILE A 91 7.84 1.43 21.48
C ILE A 91 7.91 -0.02 21.97
N HIS A 92 8.64 -0.84 21.23
CA HIS A 92 9.06 -2.16 21.68
C HIS A 92 10.24 -2.04 22.65
N ARG A 93 10.07 -2.53 23.88
CA ARG A 93 11.12 -2.66 24.90
C ARG A 93 11.17 -4.11 25.37
N GLY A 94 11.85 -4.97 24.64
CA GLY A 94 11.88 -6.40 24.92
C GLY A 94 12.86 -7.15 24.04
N GLU A 95 12.79 -8.48 24.14
CA GLU A 95 13.50 -9.43 23.28
C GLU A 95 12.98 -9.33 21.84
N ALA A 96 13.88 -9.44 20.86
CA ALA A 96 13.56 -9.26 19.44
C ALA A 96 12.49 -10.26 18.95
N GLU A 97 12.44 -11.43 19.56
CA GLU A 97 11.49 -12.50 19.30
C GLU A 97 10.04 -12.08 19.60
N LYS A 98 9.84 -11.13 20.53
CA LYS A 98 8.52 -10.61 20.93
C LYS A 98 8.07 -9.42 20.10
N LEU A 99 8.84 -9.03 19.10
CA LEU A 99 8.53 -7.90 18.22
C LEU A 99 7.24 -8.17 17.43
N GLY A 100 6.99 -9.42 17.04
CA GLY A 100 5.74 -9.86 16.43
C GLY A 100 4.49 -9.57 17.28
N GLU A 101 4.58 -9.70 18.60
CA GLU A 101 3.48 -9.34 19.52
C GLU A 101 3.23 -7.83 19.52
N THR A 102 4.30 -7.03 19.38
CA THR A 102 4.20 -5.57 19.34
C THR A 102 3.55 -5.10 18.04
N TYR A 103 3.94 -5.70 16.91
CA TYR A 103 3.25 -5.54 15.63
C TYR A 103 1.78 -5.95 15.74
N GLY A 104 1.48 -7.10 16.36
CA GLY A 104 0.12 -7.58 16.56
C GLY A 104 -0.76 -6.59 17.34
N LYS A 105 -0.23 -5.98 18.40
CA LYS A 105 -0.95 -4.92 19.15
C LYS A 105 -1.24 -3.69 18.29
N LEU A 106 -0.25 -3.23 17.52
CA LEU A 106 -0.38 -2.04 16.69
C LEU A 106 -1.37 -2.23 15.54
N TYR A 107 -1.26 -3.36 14.81
CA TYR A 107 -2.16 -3.70 13.71
C TYR A 107 -3.55 -4.11 14.20
N GLY A 108 -3.64 -4.69 15.40
CA GLY A 108 -4.92 -4.96 16.09
C GLY A 108 -5.69 -3.66 16.34
N TYR A 109 -5.03 -2.67 16.94
CA TYR A 109 -5.61 -1.33 17.13
C TYR A 109 -6.04 -0.71 15.80
N ALA A 110 -5.17 -0.71 14.77
CA ALA A 110 -5.54 -0.19 13.46
C ALA A 110 -6.80 -0.89 12.90
N GLY A 111 -6.90 -2.20 13.07
CA GLY A 111 -8.07 -2.99 12.68
C GLY A 111 -9.36 -2.62 13.42
N GLU A 112 -9.30 -2.43 14.75
CA GLU A 112 -10.42 -1.99 15.59
C GLU A 112 -10.94 -0.60 15.21
N HIS A 113 -10.08 0.23 14.62
CA HIS A 113 -10.39 1.58 14.17
C HIS A 113 -10.59 1.71 12.66
N GLY A 114 -10.54 0.61 11.90
CA GLY A 114 -10.71 0.60 10.44
C GLY A 114 -9.64 1.37 9.68
N ILE A 115 -8.44 1.51 10.25
CA ILE A 115 -7.30 2.21 9.66
C ILE A 115 -6.53 1.22 8.79
N ILE A 116 -6.17 1.65 7.58
CA ILE A 116 -5.45 0.86 6.59
C ILE A 116 -4.00 1.32 6.51
N SER A 117 -3.08 0.35 6.35
CA SER A 117 -1.66 0.63 6.21
C SER A 117 -1.32 0.94 4.76
N ASP A 118 -0.23 1.65 4.53
CA ASP A 118 0.45 1.58 3.25
C ASP A 118 1.14 0.21 3.07
N GLU A 119 1.71 -0.07 1.90
CA GLU A 119 2.28 -1.39 1.54
C GLU A 119 3.72 -1.61 2.07
N PHE A 120 4.07 -0.92 3.16
CA PHE A 120 5.33 -1.03 3.87
C PHE A 120 5.14 -0.74 5.36
N CYS A 121 6.07 -1.19 6.19
CA CYS A 121 6.18 -0.73 7.58
C CYS A 121 7.49 0.00 7.82
N ARG A 122 7.55 0.75 8.92
CA ARG A 122 8.73 1.51 9.30
C ARG A 122 9.09 1.23 10.76
N GLU A 123 10.37 1.09 11.00
CA GLU A 123 10.96 1.03 12.33
C GLU A 123 11.92 2.19 12.52
N VAL A 124 11.93 2.75 13.72
CA VAL A 124 12.87 3.80 14.13
C VAL A 124 13.65 3.30 15.33
N TYR A 125 14.97 3.46 15.26
CA TYR A 125 15.91 2.97 16.27
C TYR A 125 16.52 4.18 16.98
N PRO A 126 16.33 4.33 18.30
CA PRO A 126 16.91 5.43 19.05
C PRO A 126 18.42 5.54 18.81
N PHE A 127 18.96 6.75 18.65
CA PHE A 127 20.36 6.94 18.33
C PHE A 127 20.97 8.16 19.04
N ASP A 128 22.08 7.94 19.73
CA ASP A 128 22.91 9.00 20.29
C ASP A 128 23.94 9.44 19.24
N ALA A 129 23.65 10.54 18.54
CA ALA A 129 24.53 11.08 17.50
C ALA A 129 25.91 11.54 18.03
N ALA A 130 25.98 12.01 19.28
CA ALA A 130 27.26 12.42 19.88
C ALA A 130 28.17 11.20 20.06
N GLN A 131 27.61 10.10 20.58
CA GLN A 131 28.33 8.85 20.78
C GLN A 131 28.46 8.00 19.51
N GLY A 132 27.60 8.23 18.51
CA GLY A 132 27.49 7.40 17.31
C GLY A 132 27.02 5.99 17.64
N LYS A 133 26.04 5.85 18.54
CA LYS A 133 25.58 4.55 19.03
C LYS A 133 24.06 4.46 19.06
N LEU A 134 23.54 3.30 18.65
CA LEU A 134 22.14 2.96 18.83
C LEU A 134 21.80 2.78 20.32
N GLY A 135 20.64 3.28 20.70
CA GLY A 135 20.02 3.10 22.01
C GLY A 135 19.26 1.77 22.12
N THR A 136 18.42 1.69 23.15
CA THR A 136 17.59 0.50 23.41
C THR A 136 16.16 0.72 22.96
N GLY A 137 15.51 -0.37 22.52
CA GLY A 137 14.15 -0.35 22.02
C GLY A 137 14.06 -0.07 20.52
N ILE A 138 12.86 -0.28 19.97
CA ILE A 138 12.52 -0.05 18.56
C ILE A 138 11.14 0.59 18.55
N GLN A 139 11.00 1.76 17.94
CA GLN A 139 9.67 2.31 17.68
C GLN A 139 9.13 1.65 16.40
N VAL A 140 8.11 0.82 16.55
CA VAL A 140 7.39 0.22 15.42
C VAL A 140 6.36 1.22 14.95
N GLN A 141 6.33 1.50 13.64
CA GLN A 141 5.42 2.44 13.03
C GLN A 141 4.56 1.75 11.95
N PHE A 142 3.26 1.80 12.15
CA PHE A 142 2.25 1.50 11.15
C PHE A 142 2.02 2.75 10.33
N VAL A 143 2.36 2.70 9.05
CA VAL A 143 2.25 3.83 8.12
C VAL A 143 0.81 3.89 7.61
N ILE A 144 0.10 4.96 7.92
CA ILE A 144 -1.32 5.11 7.59
C ILE A 144 -1.46 5.47 6.11
N HIS A 145 -2.21 4.66 5.35
CA HIS A 145 -2.63 5.04 4.00
C HIS A 145 -3.67 6.15 4.10
N ARG A 146 -3.35 7.33 3.55
CA ARG A 146 -4.13 8.56 3.70
C ARG A 146 -5.35 8.61 2.77
N TRP A 147 -6.18 7.59 2.87
CA TRP A 147 -7.31 7.34 1.98
C TRP A 147 -8.31 8.51 1.93
N ASN A 148 -8.65 9.12 3.08
CA ASN A 148 -9.57 10.25 3.12
C ASN A 148 -9.03 11.48 2.38
N ASP A 149 -7.71 11.71 2.42
CA ASP A 149 -7.08 12.83 1.71
C ASP A 149 -7.05 12.57 0.20
N LEU A 150 -6.77 11.32 -0.21
CA LEU A 150 -6.88 10.91 -1.60
C LEU A 150 -8.33 11.02 -2.10
N LEU A 151 -9.31 10.60 -1.30
CA LEU A 151 -10.72 10.72 -1.65
C LEU A 151 -11.10 12.18 -1.84
N ALA A 152 -10.76 13.06 -0.89
CA ALA A 152 -11.02 14.48 -1.00
C ALA A 152 -10.39 15.06 -2.27
N LYS A 153 -9.11 14.81 -2.51
CA LYS A 153 -8.38 15.28 -3.70
C LYS A 153 -9.05 14.82 -4.99
N ASN A 154 -9.40 13.53 -5.09
CA ASN A 154 -9.93 12.97 -6.32
C ASN A 154 -11.41 13.33 -6.56
N LEU A 155 -12.21 13.49 -5.50
CA LEU A 155 -13.56 14.03 -5.63
C LEU A 155 -13.56 15.45 -6.19
N ASP A 156 -12.66 16.31 -5.70
CA ASP A 156 -12.52 17.67 -6.23
C ASP A 156 -12.06 17.65 -7.70
N ARG A 157 -11.08 16.80 -8.03
CA ARG A 157 -10.60 16.63 -9.40
C ARG A 157 -11.70 16.20 -10.38
N VAL A 158 -12.59 15.30 -9.97
CA VAL A 158 -13.56 14.65 -10.87
C VAL A 158 -14.94 15.32 -10.84
N LEU A 159 -15.41 15.75 -9.67
CA LEU A 159 -16.75 16.29 -9.42
C LEU A 159 -16.75 17.76 -8.98
N GLY A 160 -15.57 18.37 -8.83
CA GLY A 160 -15.41 19.73 -8.31
C GLY A 160 -15.64 19.83 -6.80
N LYS A 161 -15.38 21.03 -6.25
CA LYS A 161 -15.51 21.33 -4.82
C LYS A 161 -16.91 21.06 -4.25
N GLU A 162 -17.96 21.34 -5.00
CA GLU A 162 -19.34 21.09 -4.55
C GLU A 162 -19.60 19.58 -4.40
N GLY A 163 -19.25 18.78 -5.40
CA GLY A 163 -19.37 17.33 -5.33
C GLY A 163 -18.50 16.72 -4.22
N GLN A 164 -17.28 17.23 -4.03
CA GLN A 164 -16.43 16.88 -2.90
C GLN A 164 -17.13 17.12 -1.56
N GLN A 165 -17.72 18.30 -1.34
CA GLN A 165 -18.39 18.64 -0.09
C GLN A 165 -19.60 17.75 0.21
N ILE A 166 -20.42 17.47 -0.82
CA ILE A 166 -21.58 16.58 -0.70
C ILE A 166 -21.13 15.17 -0.31
N VAL A 167 -20.19 14.59 -1.04
CA VAL A 167 -19.75 13.21 -0.80
C VAL A 167 -19.02 13.09 0.55
N MET A 168 -18.19 14.07 0.90
CA MET A 168 -17.42 14.11 2.16
C MET A 168 -18.24 14.50 3.39
N GLN A 169 -19.54 14.80 3.26
CA GLN A 169 -20.37 15.21 4.39
C GLN A 169 -20.22 14.26 5.60
N GLY A 170 -20.00 14.85 6.78
CA GLY A 170 -19.81 14.12 8.04
C GLY A 170 -18.40 13.57 8.29
N SER A 171 -17.45 13.72 7.36
CA SER A 171 -16.07 13.23 7.53
C SER A 171 -15.35 13.86 8.73
N ALA A 172 -15.67 15.11 9.06
CA ALA A 172 -15.11 15.83 10.20
C ALA A 172 -15.46 15.20 11.56
N ASN A 173 -16.45 14.31 11.61
CA ASN A 173 -16.80 13.55 12.83
C ASN A 173 -15.92 12.31 13.03
N LEU A 174 -15.11 11.95 12.04
CA LEU A 174 -14.16 10.84 12.15
C LEU A 174 -12.80 11.34 12.60
N SER A 175 -12.22 10.66 13.59
CA SER A 175 -10.85 10.85 14.04
C SER A 175 -10.06 9.55 13.89
N ILE A 176 -8.82 9.53 14.38
CA ILE A 176 -8.01 8.31 14.44
C ILE A 176 -8.58 7.31 15.44
N GLU A 177 -9.29 7.78 16.49
CA GLU A 177 -9.91 6.95 17.53
C GLU A 177 -11.32 6.48 17.16
N SER A 178 -11.91 6.92 16.04
CA SER A 178 -13.23 6.42 15.63
C SER A 178 -13.20 4.91 15.43
N SER A 179 -14.26 4.24 15.87
CA SER A 179 -14.38 2.78 15.72
C SER A 179 -14.46 2.39 14.25
N VAL A 180 -14.12 1.12 13.96
CA VAL A 180 -14.34 0.54 12.63
C VAL A 180 -15.82 0.61 12.23
N ASP A 181 -16.76 0.52 13.17
CA ASP A 181 -18.20 0.61 12.91
C ASP A 181 -18.59 2.02 12.45
N ASP A 182 -18.18 3.06 13.17
CA ASP A 182 -18.44 4.46 12.80
C ASP A 182 -17.85 4.78 11.43
N ARG A 183 -16.60 4.34 11.21
CA ARG A 183 -15.92 4.53 9.92
C ARG A 183 -16.63 3.78 8.81
N PHE A 184 -17.08 2.55 9.06
CA PHE A 184 -17.81 1.75 8.08
C PHE A 184 -19.12 2.43 7.69
N GLN A 185 -19.91 2.91 8.66
CA GLN A 185 -21.17 3.59 8.39
C GLN A 185 -20.96 4.88 7.59
N TRP A 186 -19.94 5.66 7.93
CA TRP A 186 -19.61 6.87 7.17
C TRP A 186 -19.18 6.53 5.74
N VAL A 187 -18.28 5.56 5.54
CA VAL A 187 -17.84 5.15 4.20
C VAL A 187 -19.01 4.60 3.38
N ARG A 188 -19.89 3.79 3.97
CA ARG A 188 -21.09 3.30 3.30
C ARG A 188 -21.95 4.45 2.79
N GLY A 189 -22.30 5.40 3.66
CA GLY A 189 -23.06 6.59 3.28
C GLY A 189 -22.34 7.48 2.27
N MET A 190 -21.00 7.57 2.35
CA MET A 190 -20.18 8.30 1.39
C MET A 190 -20.28 7.68 -0.01
N VAL A 191 -20.21 6.35 -0.12
CA VAL A 191 -20.36 5.65 -1.41
C VAL A 191 -21.79 5.79 -1.94
N GLU A 192 -22.81 5.76 -1.07
CA GLU A 192 -24.20 6.02 -1.47
C GLU A 192 -24.38 7.42 -2.06
N ARG A 193 -23.80 8.45 -1.42
CA ARG A 193 -23.81 9.83 -1.95
C ARG A 193 -23.07 9.94 -3.29
N LEU A 194 -21.90 9.31 -3.40
CA LEU A 194 -21.16 9.25 -4.66
C LEU A 194 -21.99 8.58 -5.76
N ASN A 195 -22.65 7.46 -5.45
CA ASN A 195 -23.49 6.72 -6.39
C ASN A 195 -24.68 7.54 -6.93
N GLY A 196 -25.23 8.45 -6.11
CA GLY A 196 -26.33 9.33 -6.51
C GLY A 196 -25.89 10.56 -7.31
N LEU A 197 -24.60 10.91 -7.32
CA LEU A 197 -24.08 12.13 -7.94
C LEU A 197 -23.26 11.87 -9.21
N ALA A 198 -22.51 10.77 -9.25
CA ALA A 198 -21.52 10.47 -10.29
C ALA A 198 -22.03 9.41 -11.27
N ASP A 199 -21.52 9.45 -12.51
CA ASP A 199 -21.64 8.33 -13.44
C ASP A 199 -20.65 7.19 -13.12
N GLU A 200 -20.75 6.05 -13.81
CA GLU A 200 -19.89 4.88 -13.54
C GLU A 200 -18.40 5.16 -13.76
N HIS A 201 -18.04 5.92 -14.79
CA HIS A 201 -16.64 6.26 -15.06
C HIS A 201 -16.09 7.18 -13.96
N GLN A 202 -16.86 8.17 -13.52
CA GLN A 202 -16.49 9.06 -12.42
C GLN A 202 -16.34 8.31 -11.09
N LYS A 203 -17.24 7.37 -10.78
CA LYS A 203 -17.13 6.51 -9.59
C LYS A 203 -15.84 5.69 -9.62
N TYR A 204 -15.56 5.06 -10.75
CA TYR A 204 -14.33 4.31 -10.99
C TYR A 204 -13.10 5.20 -10.80
N ASP A 205 -13.04 6.36 -11.48
CA ASP A 205 -11.88 7.23 -11.45
C ASP A 205 -11.59 7.73 -10.02
N VAL A 206 -12.62 8.21 -9.31
CA VAL A 206 -12.47 8.68 -7.92
C VAL A 206 -11.92 7.58 -7.01
N LEU A 207 -12.60 6.44 -6.96
CA LEU A 207 -12.28 5.41 -5.96
C LEU A 207 -11.03 4.62 -6.30
N SER A 208 -10.78 4.33 -7.58
CA SER A 208 -9.53 3.68 -8.00
C SER A 208 -8.31 4.55 -7.74
N SER A 209 -8.43 5.88 -7.83
CA SER A 209 -7.37 6.82 -7.46
C SER A 209 -7.09 6.93 -5.96
N CYS A 210 -7.84 6.21 -5.12
CA CYS A 210 -7.65 6.14 -3.67
C CYS A 210 -7.00 4.82 -3.21
N ALA A 211 -6.66 3.93 -4.14
CA ALA A 211 -6.03 2.65 -3.83
C ALA A 211 -4.70 2.81 -3.07
N HIS A 212 -4.26 1.72 -2.44
CA HIS A 212 -2.89 1.63 -1.92
C HIS A 212 -1.88 1.88 -3.04
N VAL A 213 -0.77 2.51 -2.69
CA VAL A 213 0.25 2.90 -3.67
C VAL A 213 1.05 1.66 -4.05
N PHE A 214 1.03 1.33 -5.34
CA PHE A 214 1.84 0.24 -5.86
C PHE A 214 3.30 0.70 -6.00
N PRO A 215 4.31 -0.11 -5.62
CA PRO A 215 5.70 0.32 -5.64
C PRO A 215 6.17 0.76 -7.03
N ALA A 216 6.78 1.95 -7.11
CA ALA A 216 7.21 2.56 -8.35
C ALA A 216 8.33 1.76 -9.05
N ASP A 217 9.21 1.12 -8.29
CA ASP A 217 10.26 0.25 -8.80
C ASP A 217 9.70 -1.03 -9.43
N GLN A 218 8.62 -1.57 -8.89
CA GLN A 218 7.93 -2.71 -9.50
C GLN A 218 7.20 -2.29 -10.79
N ILE A 219 6.57 -1.11 -10.81
CA ILE A 219 6.01 -0.53 -12.04
C ILE A 219 7.10 -0.35 -13.11
N ALA A 220 8.26 0.18 -12.74
CA ALA A 220 9.36 0.41 -13.67
C ALA A 220 9.86 -0.88 -14.35
N LYS A 221 9.79 -2.03 -13.66
CA LYS A 221 10.09 -3.35 -14.27
C LYS A 221 9.08 -3.71 -15.35
N LEU A 222 7.78 -3.54 -15.08
CA LEU A 222 6.73 -3.78 -16.07
C LEU A 222 6.89 -2.86 -17.28
N GLU A 223 7.15 -1.57 -17.05
CA GLU A 223 7.39 -0.59 -18.10
C GLU A 223 8.60 -0.97 -18.95
N THR A 224 9.71 -1.36 -18.33
CA THR A 224 10.93 -1.80 -19.04
C THR A 224 10.63 -2.99 -19.97
N VAL A 225 10.00 -4.05 -19.44
CA VAL A 225 9.64 -5.24 -20.22
C VAL A 225 8.73 -4.88 -21.41
N TYR A 226 7.75 -4.02 -21.16
CA TYR A 226 6.82 -3.55 -22.19
C TYR A 226 7.56 -2.77 -23.28
N GLN A 227 8.34 -1.74 -22.93
CA GLN A 227 9.01 -0.88 -23.91
C GLN A 227 10.08 -1.61 -24.72
N GLU A 228 10.88 -2.48 -24.09
CA GLU A 228 11.89 -3.28 -24.79
C GLU A 228 11.25 -4.24 -25.78
N THR A 229 10.18 -4.94 -25.37
CA THR A 229 9.46 -5.87 -26.25
C THR A 229 8.79 -5.12 -27.39
N LYS A 230 8.06 -4.04 -27.10
CA LYS A 230 7.40 -3.22 -28.11
C LYS A 230 8.37 -2.67 -29.14
N THR A 231 9.55 -2.21 -28.71
CA THR A 231 10.60 -1.71 -29.61
C THR A 231 11.14 -2.82 -30.51
N ARG A 232 11.34 -4.03 -29.95
CA ARG A 232 11.90 -5.17 -30.68
C ARG A 232 10.92 -5.81 -31.66
N THR A 233 9.64 -5.92 -31.30
CA THR A 233 8.61 -6.60 -32.11
C THR A 233 7.82 -5.65 -32.99
N ASN A 234 7.80 -4.36 -32.66
CA ASN A 234 6.88 -3.36 -33.21
C ASN A 234 5.40 -3.76 -33.04
N ASP A 235 5.09 -4.48 -31.96
CA ASP A 235 3.75 -4.98 -31.63
C ASP A 235 3.49 -4.78 -30.13
N ALA A 236 2.54 -3.90 -29.80
CA ALA A 236 2.22 -3.57 -28.42
C ALA A 236 1.47 -4.69 -27.69
N MET A 237 0.70 -5.50 -28.41
CA MET A 237 -0.04 -6.61 -27.80
C MET A 237 0.90 -7.75 -27.44
N GLN A 238 1.94 -7.99 -28.25
CA GLN A 238 3.04 -8.88 -27.86
C GLN A 238 3.81 -8.35 -26.65
N ALA A 239 3.95 -7.03 -26.50
CA ALA A 239 4.56 -6.44 -25.32
C ALA A 239 3.71 -6.64 -24.05
N VAL A 240 2.37 -6.58 -24.16
CA VAL A 240 1.47 -6.96 -23.06
C VAL A 240 1.67 -8.42 -22.66
N ASP A 241 1.80 -9.34 -23.63
CA ASP A 241 2.05 -10.75 -23.34
C ASP A 241 3.40 -10.97 -22.62
N ALA A 242 4.44 -10.25 -23.03
CA ALA A 242 5.74 -10.30 -22.36
C ALA A 242 5.66 -9.80 -20.90
N VAL A 243 4.84 -8.78 -20.62
CA VAL A 243 4.59 -8.31 -19.25
C VAL A 243 3.90 -9.40 -18.42
N LEU A 244 2.89 -10.08 -18.97
CA LEU A 244 2.23 -11.19 -18.28
C LEU A 244 3.18 -12.36 -18.00
N GLU A 245 4.02 -12.71 -18.97
CA GLU A 245 5.05 -13.73 -18.81
C GLU A 245 6.06 -13.33 -17.71
N PHE A 246 6.51 -12.08 -17.72
CA PHE A 246 7.40 -11.53 -16.69
C PHE A 246 6.77 -11.63 -15.30
N MET A 247 5.52 -11.18 -15.13
CA MET A 247 4.77 -11.33 -13.87
C MET A 247 4.68 -12.79 -13.43
N GLY A 248 4.57 -13.75 -14.36
CA GLY A 248 4.58 -15.17 -14.05
C GLY A 248 5.92 -15.71 -13.54
N SER A 249 7.02 -15.03 -13.86
CA SER A 249 8.38 -15.46 -13.53
C SER A 249 9.02 -14.72 -12.36
N ASP A 250 8.58 -13.49 -12.08
CA ASP A 250 9.16 -12.64 -11.05
C ASP A 250 8.45 -12.84 -9.69
N PRO A 251 9.20 -13.09 -8.61
CA PRO A 251 8.63 -13.42 -7.30
C PRO A 251 7.82 -12.27 -6.65
N GLY A 252 7.95 -11.03 -7.16
CA GLY A 252 7.17 -9.89 -6.68
C GLY A 252 5.71 -9.89 -7.10
N TRP A 253 5.30 -10.85 -7.94
CA TRP A 253 3.96 -10.94 -8.52
C TRP A 253 3.31 -12.27 -8.17
N GLY A 254 3.32 -12.62 -6.88
CA GLY A 254 2.68 -13.83 -6.36
C GLY A 254 1.15 -13.85 -6.49
N GLY A 255 0.54 -15.02 -6.26
CA GLY A 255 -0.91 -15.22 -6.31
C GLY A 255 -1.41 -15.73 -7.66
N ASN A 256 -2.63 -15.36 -8.03
CA ASN A 256 -3.22 -15.76 -9.31
C ASN A 256 -2.69 -14.83 -10.42
N LEU A 257 -2.09 -15.42 -11.44
CA LEU A 257 -1.63 -14.67 -12.60
C LEU A 257 -2.82 -14.10 -13.41
N PRO A 258 -2.70 -12.87 -13.93
CA PRO A 258 -3.72 -12.32 -14.82
C PRO A 258 -3.81 -13.13 -16.12
N ILE A 259 -5.02 -13.22 -16.66
CA ILE A 259 -5.30 -13.91 -17.93
C ILE A 259 -5.80 -12.87 -18.93
N ARG A 260 -5.24 -12.86 -20.15
CA ARG A 260 -5.66 -11.95 -21.21
C ARG A 260 -6.53 -12.64 -22.25
N GLU A 261 -7.63 -11.99 -22.61
CA GLU A 261 -8.51 -12.34 -23.71
C GLU A 261 -8.66 -11.12 -24.63
N GLY A 262 -7.91 -11.08 -25.74
CA GLY A 262 -7.90 -9.92 -26.62
C GLY A 262 -7.41 -8.66 -25.89
N HIS A 263 -8.24 -7.61 -25.84
CA HIS A 263 -7.92 -6.35 -25.14
C HIS A 263 -8.37 -6.34 -23.67
N VAL A 264 -8.80 -7.49 -23.13
CA VAL A 264 -9.24 -7.58 -21.73
C VAL A 264 -8.25 -8.39 -20.92
N ILE A 265 -7.81 -7.86 -19.79
CA ILE A 265 -7.01 -8.59 -18.81
C ILE A 265 -7.87 -8.86 -17.57
N TYR A 266 -8.07 -10.12 -17.23
CA TYR A 266 -8.76 -10.54 -16.04
C TYR A 266 -7.77 -10.78 -14.91
N SER A 267 -7.94 -10.07 -13.79
CA SER A 267 -7.17 -10.27 -12.56
C SER A 267 -8.07 -10.74 -11.43
N THR A 268 -7.78 -11.92 -10.88
CA THR A 268 -8.52 -12.52 -9.76
C THR A 268 -7.65 -12.46 -8.51
N LYS A 269 -8.16 -11.91 -7.40
CA LYS A 269 -7.38 -11.89 -6.15
C LYS A 269 -7.23 -13.30 -5.57
N ALA A 270 -6.13 -13.55 -4.86
CA ALA A 270 -6.04 -14.67 -3.94
C ALA A 270 -6.80 -14.34 -2.63
N PRO A 271 -7.22 -15.31 -1.83
CA PRO A 271 -7.79 -15.02 -0.51
C PRO A 271 -6.75 -14.36 0.41
N ARG A 272 -7.15 -13.34 1.20
CA ARG A 272 -6.30 -12.73 2.24
C ARG A 272 -5.82 -13.77 3.26
N ASP A 273 -6.66 -14.72 3.59
CA ASP A 273 -6.34 -15.83 4.48
C ASP A 273 -6.72 -17.14 3.81
N PRO A 274 -5.78 -17.74 3.07
CA PRO A 274 -6.01 -18.98 2.36
C PRO A 274 -6.49 -20.10 3.29
N LYS A 275 -5.92 -20.20 4.50
CA LYS A 275 -6.29 -21.22 5.49
C LYS A 275 -7.70 -20.99 6.02
N GLY A 276 -8.04 -19.76 6.37
CA GLY A 276 -9.40 -19.40 6.80
C GLY A 276 -10.43 -19.60 5.69
N TYR A 277 -10.06 -19.32 4.44
CA TYR A 277 -10.92 -19.49 3.27
C TYR A 277 -11.22 -20.97 2.99
N GLU A 278 -10.20 -21.82 3.05
CA GLU A 278 -10.30 -23.27 2.85
C GLU A 278 -11.11 -23.94 3.98
N ASN A 279 -10.93 -23.50 5.22
CA ASN A 279 -11.59 -24.07 6.40
C ASN A 279 -12.94 -23.42 6.76
N ALA A 280 -13.41 -22.45 5.98
CA ALA A 280 -14.66 -21.74 6.26
C ALA A 280 -15.87 -22.69 6.25
N GLN A 281 -16.70 -22.62 7.29
CA GLN A 281 -17.85 -23.49 7.46
C GLN A 281 -19.09 -22.99 6.72
N ASP A 282 -19.13 -21.70 6.41
CA ASP A 282 -20.19 -21.07 5.64
C ASP A 282 -19.68 -20.01 4.65
N ASP A 283 -20.61 -19.50 3.84
CA ASP A 283 -20.33 -18.48 2.82
C ASP A 283 -19.86 -17.15 3.41
N LEU A 284 -20.39 -16.75 4.58
CA LEU A 284 -20.00 -15.50 5.21
C LEU A 284 -18.54 -15.61 5.69
N GLU A 285 -18.20 -16.65 6.45
CA GLU A 285 -16.83 -16.91 6.91
C GLU A 285 -15.83 -16.94 5.75
N ARG A 286 -16.20 -17.63 4.65
CA ARG A 286 -15.37 -17.72 3.45
C ARG A 286 -15.08 -16.34 2.85
N ARG A 287 -16.12 -15.52 2.69
CA ARG A 287 -15.99 -14.16 2.15
C ARG A 287 -15.22 -13.23 3.09
N LYS A 288 -15.36 -13.38 4.41
CA LYS A 288 -14.55 -12.65 5.41
C LYS A 288 -13.07 -13.01 5.32
N ALA A 289 -12.76 -14.30 5.15
CA ALA A 289 -11.40 -14.77 4.96
C ALA A 289 -10.77 -14.28 3.65
N TYR A 290 -11.59 -14.11 2.61
CA TYR A 290 -11.15 -13.61 1.30
C TYR A 290 -10.81 -12.12 1.31
N CYS A 291 -11.65 -11.27 1.92
CA CYS A 291 -11.54 -9.81 1.80
C CYS A 291 -10.32 -9.22 2.53
N PHE A 292 -9.50 -8.45 1.82
CA PHE A 292 -8.33 -7.74 2.39
C PHE A 292 -8.70 -6.49 3.18
N CYS A 293 -9.80 -5.80 2.83
CA CYS A 293 -10.12 -4.51 3.42
C CYS A 293 -10.57 -4.67 4.89
N PRO A 294 -9.84 -4.14 5.89
CA PRO A 294 -10.20 -4.31 7.30
C PRO A 294 -11.53 -3.63 7.65
N LEU A 295 -11.87 -2.55 6.92
CA LEU A 295 -13.16 -1.86 7.05
C LEU A 295 -14.35 -2.73 6.60
N VAL A 296 -14.15 -3.60 5.61
CA VAL A 296 -15.25 -4.35 4.98
C VAL A 296 -15.32 -5.78 5.50
N ARG A 297 -14.18 -6.46 5.69
CA ARG A 297 -14.13 -7.90 5.92
C ARG A 297 -14.94 -8.34 7.14
N ASN A 298 -15.03 -7.54 8.19
CA ASN A 298 -15.82 -7.86 9.38
C ASN A 298 -17.27 -7.37 9.30
N HIS A 299 -17.59 -6.58 8.27
CA HIS A 299 -18.89 -5.96 8.00
C HIS A 299 -19.54 -6.48 6.71
N ILE A 300 -19.03 -7.60 6.17
CA ILE A 300 -19.65 -8.27 5.03
C ILE A 300 -21.10 -8.59 5.37
N GLY A 301 -22.01 -8.29 4.45
CA GLY A 301 -23.45 -8.42 4.64
C GLY A 301 -24.14 -7.18 5.25
N GLN A 302 -23.40 -6.15 5.67
CA GLN A 302 -23.98 -4.92 6.23
C GLN A 302 -24.24 -3.82 5.18
N GLY A 303 -24.28 -4.19 3.90
CA GLY A 303 -24.76 -3.32 2.82
C GLY A 303 -23.75 -2.33 2.23
N MET A 304 -22.44 -2.58 2.34
CA MET A 304 -21.45 -1.77 1.61
C MET A 304 -21.68 -1.87 0.09
N PRO A 305 -21.89 -0.75 -0.65
CA PRO A 305 -22.08 -0.81 -2.09
C PRO A 305 -20.83 -1.35 -2.80
N THR A 306 -21.03 -2.20 -3.82
CA THR A 306 -19.90 -2.79 -4.56
C THR A 306 -19.03 -1.76 -5.26
N THR A 307 -19.55 -0.56 -5.55
CA THR A 307 -18.77 0.58 -6.06
C THR A 307 -17.52 0.83 -5.22
N PHE A 308 -17.57 0.61 -3.89
CA PHE A 308 -16.41 0.77 -3.01
C PHE A 308 -15.21 -0.10 -3.43
N CYS A 309 -15.46 -1.28 -4.04
CA CYS A 309 -14.42 -2.17 -4.52
C CYS A 309 -13.58 -1.60 -5.67
N TYR A 310 -13.96 -0.46 -6.28
CA TYR A 310 -13.07 0.25 -7.20
C TYR A 310 -11.78 0.72 -6.54
N CYS A 311 -11.78 0.94 -5.21
CA CYS A 311 -10.55 1.12 -4.45
C CYS A 311 -9.59 -0.07 -4.59
N GLY A 312 -10.12 -1.29 -4.68
CA GLY A 312 -9.33 -2.49 -4.94
C GLY A 312 -8.91 -2.64 -6.41
N ALA A 313 -9.67 -2.05 -7.34
CA ALA A 313 -9.36 -2.03 -8.77
C ALA A 313 -8.18 -1.10 -9.10
N GLY A 314 -8.00 -0.02 -8.32
CA GLY A 314 -6.88 0.90 -8.47
C GLY A 314 -5.50 0.27 -8.27
N TRP A 315 -5.44 -0.87 -7.57
CA TRP A 315 -4.22 -1.69 -7.49
C TRP A 315 -3.76 -2.17 -8.86
N PHE A 316 -4.68 -2.78 -9.63
CA PHE A 316 -4.38 -3.30 -10.96
C PHE A 316 -4.28 -2.18 -12.00
N ARG A 317 -5.06 -1.11 -11.85
CA ARG A 317 -4.95 0.11 -12.68
C ARG A 317 -3.51 0.62 -12.71
N GLN A 318 -2.89 0.80 -11.54
CA GLN A 318 -1.52 1.32 -11.43
C GLN A 318 -0.49 0.43 -12.17
N GLN A 319 -0.62 -0.89 -12.06
CA GLN A 319 0.28 -1.84 -12.72
C GLN A 319 0.23 -1.67 -14.24
N TRP A 320 -0.97 -1.65 -14.81
CA TRP A 320 -1.15 -1.64 -16.26
C TRP A 320 -0.99 -0.26 -16.88
N GLU A 321 -1.47 0.81 -16.24
CA GLU A 321 -1.19 2.18 -16.68
C GLU A 321 0.32 2.46 -16.62
N GLY A 322 0.99 1.98 -15.57
CA GLY A 322 2.44 2.09 -15.42
C GLY A 322 3.21 1.30 -16.47
N ALA A 323 2.80 0.06 -16.76
CA ALA A 323 3.45 -0.77 -17.76
C ALA A 323 3.34 -0.19 -19.18
N ILE A 324 2.14 0.25 -19.58
CA ILE A 324 1.86 0.64 -20.97
C ILE A 324 1.97 2.15 -21.22
N GLY A 325 2.01 2.96 -20.15
CA GLY A 325 2.04 4.42 -20.23
C GLY A 325 0.74 5.05 -20.75
N ARG A 326 -0.40 4.35 -20.68
CA ARG A 326 -1.71 4.79 -21.18
C ARG A 326 -2.81 4.47 -20.18
N PRO A 327 -3.90 5.27 -20.13
CA PRO A 327 -5.01 5.00 -19.24
C PRO A 327 -5.71 3.67 -19.57
N VAL A 328 -6.19 3.00 -18.53
CA VAL A 328 -7.04 1.80 -18.65
C VAL A 328 -8.35 2.04 -17.90
N THR A 329 -9.38 1.24 -18.19
CA THR A 329 -10.58 1.18 -17.34
C THR A 329 -10.64 -0.19 -16.68
N VAL A 330 -11.09 -0.25 -15.42
CA VAL A 330 -11.23 -1.53 -14.70
C VAL A 330 -12.66 -1.71 -14.24
N GLU A 331 -13.26 -2.84 -14.60
CA GLU A 331 -14.61 -3.22 -14.22
C GLU A 331 -14.60 -4.29 -13.12
N ILE A 332 -15.58 -4.25 -12.23
CA ILE A 332 -15.75 -5.26 -11.18
C ILE A 332 -16.64 -6.38 -11.71
N VAL A 333 -16.02 -7.48 -12.14
CA VAL A 333 -16.71 -8.66 -12.68
C VAL A 333 -17.34 -9.46 -11.53
N LYS A 334 -16.53 -9.82 -10.53
CA LYS A 334 -16.94 -10.56 -9.33
C LYS A 334 -16.53 -9.83 -8.07
N SER A 335 -17.32 -9.93 -7.01
CA SER A 335 -16.99 -9.38 -5.71
C SER A 335 -17.64 -10.15 -4.58
N VAL A 336 -16.88 -10.39 -3.51
CA VAL A 336 -17.43 -10.97 -2.26
C VAL A 336 -18.51 -10.08 -1.63
N LEU A 337 -18.58 -8.78 -1.96
CA LEU A 337 -19.70 -7.92 -1.55
C LEU A 337 -21.01 -8.27 -2.28
N LYS A 338 -20.94 -8.86 -3.48
CA LYS A 338 -22.09 -9.35 -4.27
C LYS A 338 -22.48 -10.79 -3.88
N GLY A 339 -21.70 -11.45 -3.04
CA GLY A 339 -21.88 -12.87 -2.70
C GLY A 339 -21.06 -13.83 -3.56
N ASP A 340 -20.16 -13.33 -4.41
CA ASP A 340 -19.22 -14.19 -5.12
C ASP A 340 -18.19 -14.80 -4.15
N ASP A 341 -17.59 -15.92 -4.54
CA ASP A 341 -16.54 -16.62 -3.80
C ASP A 341 -15.15 -15.97 -3.99
N ALA A 342 -14.98 -15.22 -5.08
CA ALA A 342 -13.76 -14.49 -5.40
C ALA A 342 -14.04 -13.06 -5.89
N CYS A 343 -13.02 -12.20 -5.84
CA CYS A 343 -13.04 -10.89 -6.48
C CYS A 343 -12.23 -10.94 -7.78
N GLN A 344 -12.87 -10.54 -8.88
CA GLN A 344 -12.27 -10.52 -10.21
C GLN A 344 -12.53 -9.18 -10.87
N PHE A 345 -11.50 -8.66 -11.53
CA PHE A 345 -11.49 -7.37 -12.20
C PHE A 345 -11.14 -7.56 -13.68
N ALA A 346 -11.86 -6.88 -14.57
CA ALA A 346 -11.57 -6.86 -15.99
C ALA A 346 -10.96 -5.50 -16.35
N LEU A 347 -9.67 -5.51 -16.71
CA LEU A 347 -8.98 -4.33 -17.21
C LEU A 347 -9.14 -4.25 -18.73
N GLN A 348 -9.68 -3.12 -19.19
CA GLN A 348 -9.84 -2.80 -20.60
C GLN A 348 -8.59 -2.06 -21.08
N LEU A 349 -7.83 -2.72 -21.95
CA LEU A 349 -6.71 -2.12 -22.66
C LEU A 349 -7.23 -1.21 -23.78
N PRO A 350 -6.52 -0.13 -24.14
CA PRO A 350 -6.88 0.69 -25.30
C PRO A 350 -7.00 -0.15 -26.59
N HIS A 351 -8.05 0.10 -27.37
CA HIS A 351 -8.33 -0.63 -28.62
C HIS A 351 -7.32 -0.36 -29.74
N ASP A 352 -6.58 0.72 -29.64
CA ASP A 352 -5.57 1.19 -30.58
C ASP A 352 -4.13 0.84 -30.13
N LEU A 353 -3.98 -0.12 -29.21
CA LEU A 353 -2.65 -0.64 -28.84
C LEU A 353 -1.98 -1.37 -30.01
#